data_AF-A0A377DCZ0-F1
#
_entry.id   AF-A0A377DCZ0-F1
#
_cell.length_a   1.000
_cell.length_b   1.000
_cell.length_c   1.000
_cell.angle_alpha   90.00
_cell.angle_beta   90.00
_cell.angle_gamma   90.00
#
_symmetry.space_group_name_H-M   'P 1'
#
loop_
_entity.id
_entity.type
_entity.pdbx_description
1 polymer ?
#
loop_
_entity_poly.entity_id
_entity_poly.type
_entity_poly.pdbx_seq_one_letter_code
_entity_poly.pdbx_strand_id
1 'polypeptide(L)'
;MTFATLWHVLIGAAKTTSVVMFLVASAQVSAWLITIAELPMMVSDLLQPLVDSPRLLFIVIMVAILIVGMVMDLTPTVLILTPVLMPLVKEAGIDPIYFGVMFIINCSNRLNYTAYR
;
A
#
# COMPACT_ATOMS: atom_id res chain seq x y z
N MET A 1 8.73 10.72 37.33
CA MET A 1 8.22 11.23 36.04
C MET A 1 7.28 12.39 36.35
N THR A 2 7.74 13.62 36.17
CA THR A 2 6.97 14.83 36.49
C THR A 2 5.90 15.08 35.42
N PHE A 3 4.70 15.51 35.83
CA PHE A 3 3.56 15.79 34.94
C PHE A 3 3.92 16.75 33.78
N ALA A 4 4.88 17.65 34.00
CA ALA A 4 5.42 18.56 33.00
C ALA A 4 6.22 17.86 31.86
N THR A 5 6.90 16.75 32.15
CA THR A 5 7.63 15.96 31.14
C THR A 5 6.64 15.18 30.27
N LEU A 6 5.55 14.69 30.86
CA LEU A 6 4.48 13.97 30.17
C LEU A 6 3.82 14.86 29.12
N TRP A 7 3.53 16.12 29.46
CA TRP A 7 2.97 17.12 28.54
C TRP A 7 3.94 17.45 27.38
N HIS A 8 5.23 17.61 27.66
CA HIS A 8 6.24 17.85 26.62
C HIS A 8 6.37 16.68 25.64
N VAL A 9 6.36 15.44 26.13
CA VAL A 9 6.45 14.24 25.28
C VAL A 9 5.17 14.08 24.44
N LEU A 10 4.00 14.38 25.01
CA LEU A 10 2.71 14.37 24.29
C LEU A 10 2.70 15.36 23.13
N ILE A 11 3.16 16.59 23.34
CA ILE A 11 3.26 17.60 22.28
C ILE A 11 4.29 17.19 21.22
N GLY A 12 5.43 16.64 21.64
CA GLY A 12 6.44 16.13 20.71
C GLY A 12 5.92 15.02 19.81
N ALA A 13 5.25 14.03 20.40
CA ALA A 13 4.62 12.93 19.68
C ALA A 13 3.48 13.44 18.76
N ALA A 14 2.62 14.32 19.26
CA ALA A 14 1.53 14.92 18.49
C ALA A 14 2.07 15.64 17.25
N LYS A 15 3.12 16.44 17.40
CA LYS A 15 3.74 17.18 16.29
C LYS A 15 4.25 16.25 15.19
N THR A 16 4.91 15.15 15.56
CA THR A 16 5.37 14.15 14.57
C THR A 16 4.20 13.45 13.88
N THR A 17 3.15 13.10 14.62
CA THR A 17 1.97 12.44 14.03
C THR A 17 1.14 13.37 13.16
N SER A 18 1.06 14.67 13.47
CA SER A 18 0.30 15.65 12.69
C SER A 18 0.88 15.83 11.29
N VAL A 19 2.20 15.83 11.14
CA VAL A 19 2.86 15.93 9.82
C VAL A 19 2.56 14.68 8.98
N VAL A 20 2.65 13.50 9.58
CA VAL A 20 2.33 12.23 8.90
C VAL A 20 0.84 12.17 8.51
N MET A 21 -0.06 12.52 9.42
CA MET A 21 -1.51 12.56 9.16
C MET A 21 -1.87 13.56 8.05
N PHE A 22 -1.18 14.70 7.97
CA PHE A 22 -1.40 15.67 6.90
C PHE A 22 -0.98 15.13 5.53
N LEU A 23 0.18 14.46 5.44
CA LEU A 23 0.62 13.76 4.23
C LEU A 23 -0.38 12.67 3.82
N VAL A 24 -0.81 11.84 4.77
CA VAL A 24 -1.81 10.78 4.53
C VAL A 24 -3.14 11.36 4.04
N ALA A 25 -3.60 12.48 4.60
CA ALA A 25 -4.83 13.14 4.16
C ALA A 25 -4.73 13.61 2.70
N SER A 26 -3.60 14.23 2.30
CA SER A 26 -3.39 14.63 0.91
C SER A 26 -3.36 13.43 -0.05
N ALA A 27 -2.73 12.34 0.36
CA ALA A 27 -2.66 11.12 -0.43
C ALA A 27 -4.01 10.40 -0.55
N GLN A 28 -4.86 10.50 0.46
CA GLN A 28 -6.20 9.91 0.45
C GLN A 28 -7.11 10.55 -0.61
N VAL A 29 -6.92 11.84 -0.92
CA VAL A 29 -7.63 12.52 -2.02
C VAL A 29 -7.22 11.93 -3.38
N SER A 30 -5.92 11.68 -3.59
CA SER A 30 -5.44 11.00 -4.81
C SER A 30 -5.93 9.55 -4.90
N ALA A 31 -6.00 8.85 -3.77
CA ALA A 31 -6.56 7.50 -3.69
C ALA A 31 -8.03 7.46 -4.11
N TRP A 32 -8.82 8.44 -3.65
CA TRP A 32 -10.23 8.55 -3.98
C TRP A 32 -10.45 8.85 -5.48
N LEU A 33 -9.63 9.71 -6.07
CA LEU A 33 -9.61 9.97 -7.52
C LEU A 33 -9.36 8.71 -8.35
N ILE A 34 -8.42 7.86 -7.92
CA ILE A 34 -8.11 6.58 -8.57
C ILE A 34 -9.30 5.62 -8.51
N THR A 35 -10.01 5.58 -7.38
CA THR A 35 -11.22 4.77 -7.21
C THR A 35 -12.36 5.25 -8.12
N ILE A 36 -12.55 6.57 -8.27
CA ILE A 36 -13.57 7.12 -9.17
C ILE A 36 -13.23 6.90 -10.64
N ALA A 37 -11.94 6.91 -10.98
CA ALA A 37 -11.47 6.63 -12.33
C ALA A 37 -11.64 5.15 -12.75
N GLU A 38 -12.23 4.30 -11.90
CA GLU A 38 -12.44 2.86 -12.13
C GLU A 38 -11.19 2.11 -12.57
N LEU A 39 -10.00 2.62 -12.18
CA LEU A 39 -8.73 1.94 -12.37
C LEU A 39 -8.73 0.50 -11.83
N PRO A 40 -9.39 0.15 -10.71
CA PRO A 40 -9.52 -1.24 -10.29
C PRO A 40 -10.16 -2.14 -11.37
N MET A 41 -11.20 -1.63 -12.03
CA MET A 41 -11.97 -2.38 -13.03
C MET A 41 -11.17 -2.51 -14.34
N MET A 42 -10.53 -1.42 -14.78
CA MET A 42 -9.67 -1.44 -15.96
C MET A 42 -8.48 -2.40 -15.81
N VAL A 43 -7.86 -2.45 -14.64
CA VAL A 43 -6.76 -3.38 -14.34
C VAL A 43 -7.27 -4.83 -14.28
N SER A 44 -8.48 -5.05 -13.76
CA SER A 44 -9.12 -6.36 -13.73
C SER A 44 -9.38 -6.90 -15.15
N ASP A 45 -9.96 -6.09 -16.02
CA ASP A 45 -10.22 -6.47 -17.42
C ASP A 45 -8.93 -6.73 -18.21
N LEU A 46 -7.88 -5.93 -17.96
CA LEU A 46 -6.59 -6.12 -18.63
C LEU A 46 -5.87 -7.40 -18.19
N LEU A 47 -6.12 -7.84 -16.95
CA LEU A 47 -5.45 -8.98 -16.33
C LEU A 47 -6.28 -10.27 -16.38
N GLN A 48 -7.58 -10.23 -16.72
CA GLN A 48 -8.42 -11.40 -17.02
C GLN A 48 -7.71 -12.48 -17.88
N PRO A 49 -7.06 -12.14 -19.02
CA PRO A 49 -6.34 -13.15 -19.81
C PRO A 49 -5.07 -13.72 -19.16
N LEU A 50 -4.55 -13.09 -18.09
CA LEU A 50 -3.42 -13.60 -17.30
C LEU A 50 -3.88 -14.47 -16.11
N VAL A 51 -5.17 -14.42 -15.73
CA VAL A 51 -5.74 -15.21 -14.62
C VAL A 51 -5.58 -16.72 -14.84
N ASP A 52 -5.53 -17.17 -16.11
CA ASP A 52 -5.27 -18.57 -16.49
C ASP A 52 -3.92 -19.11 -15.99
N SER A 53 -2.98 -18.23 -15.62
CA SER A 53 -1.66 -18.60 -15.09
C SER A 53 -1.36 -17.93 -13.74
N PRO A 54 -1.84 -18.50 -12.62
CA PRO A 54 -1.75 -17.88 -11.28
C PRO A 54 -0.33 -17.47 -10.88
N ARG A 55 0.69 -18.23 -11.29
CA ARG A 55 2.11 -17.94 -10.98
C ARG A 55 2.64 -16.71 -11.73
N LEU A 56 2.23 -16.52 -12.98
CA LEU A 56 2.68 -15.40 -13.82
C LEU A 56 2.01 -14.11 -13.36
N LEU A 57 0.71 -14.16 -13.07
CA LEU A 57 -0.05 -13.07 -12.47
C LEU A 57 0.61 -12.61 -11.15
N PHE A 58 0.95 -13.54 -10.27
CA PHE A 58 1.56 -13.22 -8.98
C PHE A 58 2.91 -12.49 -9.11
N ILE A 59 3.76 -12.93 -10.04
CA ILE A 59 5.06 -12.28 -10.30
C ILE A 59 4.86 -10.86 -10.84
N VAL A 60 3.96 -10.69 -11.80
CA VAL A 60 3.66 -9.37 -12.39
C VAL A 60 3.12 -8.41 -11.33
N ILE A 61 2.20 -8.87 -10.49
CA ILE A 61 1.66 -8.07 -9.39
C ILE A 61 2.76 -7.67 -8.39
N MET A 62 3.63 -8.60 -8.00
CA MET A 62 4.73 -8.30 -7.08
C MET A 62 5.71 -7.26 -7.66
N VAL A 63 6.02 -7.34 -8.96
CA VAL A 63 6.86 -6.35 -9.65
C VAL A 63 6.15 -5.01 -9.76
N ALA A 64 4.86 -4.99 -10.10
CA ALA A 64 4.07 -3.76 -10.19
C ALA A 64 3.97 -3.05 -8.83
N ILE A 65 3.73 -3.80 -7.74
CA ILE A 65 3.74 -3.26 -6.37
C ILE A 65 5.11 -2.70 -6.02
N LEU A 66 6.20 -3.34 -6.43
CA LEU A 66 7.55 -2.84 -6.20
C LEU A 66 7.78 -1.50 -6.92
N ILE A 67 7.32 -1.35 -8.16
CA ILE A 67 7.43 -0.09 -8.93
C ILE A 67 6.55 1.01 -8.35
N VAL A 68 5.27 0.73 -8.10
CA VAL A 68 4.34 1.73 -7.54
C VAL A 68 4.74 2.11 -6.12
N GLY A 69 5.17 1.12 -5.33
CA GLY A 69 5.67 1.31 -3.97
C GLY A 69 7.01 2.03 -3.90
N MET A 70 7.75 2.20 -5.01
CA MET A 70 8.90 3.11 -5.06
C MET A 70 8.47 4.58 -5.13
N VAL A 71 7.34 4.87 -5.80
CA VAL A 71 6.87 6.24 -6.06
C VAL A 71 5.90 6.74 -4.99
N MET A 72 5.05 5.87 -4.44
CA MET A 72 4.00 6.22 -3.48
C MET A 72 4.33 5.80 -2.03
N ASP A 73 3.70 6.48 -1.08
CA ASP A 73 3.81 6.22 0.37
C ASP A 73 3.04 4.93 0.75
N LEU A 74 3.45 4.24 1.82
CA LEU A 74 2.91 2.91 2.19
C LEU A 74 1.39 2.95 2.39
N THR A 75 0.88 3.97 3.09
CA THR A 75 -0.53 4.09 3.46
C THR A 75 -1.46 4.19 2.24
N PRO A 76 -1.30 5.14 1.31
CA PRO A 76 -2.14 5.21 0.11
C PRO A 76 -1.96 4.00 -0.80
N THR A 77 -0.74 3.46 -0.95
CA THR A 77 -0.48 2.28 -1.79
C THR A 77 -1.26 1.06 -1.29
N VAL A 78 -1.23 0.76 0.01
CA VAL A 78 -2.03 -0.34 0.60
C VAL A 78 -3.53 -0.10 0.39
N LEU A 79 -4.02 1.12 0.68
CA LEU A 79 -5.45 1.44 0.60
C LEU A 79 -6.01 1.35 -0.82
N ILE A 80 -5.20 1.64 -1.85
CA ILE A 80 -5.61 1.60 -3.26
C ILE A 80 -5.40 0.20 -3.84
N LEU A 81 -4.20 -0.36 -3.75
CA LEU A 81 -3.86 -1.60 -4.44
C LEU A 81 -4.51 -2.82 -3.81
N THR A 82 -4.79 -2.81 -2.50
CA THR A 82 -5.45 -3.94 -1.84
C THR A 82 -6.83 -4.22 -2.44
N PRO A 83 -7.80 -3.28 -2.48
CA PRO A 83 -9.10 -3.54 -3.09
C PRO A 83 -9.04 -3.75 -4.62
N VAL A 84 -8.04 -3.19 -5.30
CA VAL A 84 -7.81 -3.43 -6.74
C VAL A 84 -7.38 -4.88 -7.00
N LEU A 85 -6.42 -5.38 -6.21
CA LEU A 85 -5.80 -6.68 -6.44
C LEU A 85 -6.55 -7.82 -5.73
N MET A 86 -7.34 -7.54 -4.70
CA MET A 86 -8.12 -8.53 -3.96
C MET A 86 -9.11 -9.35 -4.83
N PRO A 87 -9.93 -8.75 -5.73
CA PRO A 87 -10.79 -9.53 -6.62
C PRO A 87 -9.96 -10.38 -7.57
N LEU A 88 -8.86 -9.83 -8.10
CA LEU A 88 -7.96 -10.49 -9.04
C LEU A 88 -7.27 -11.74 -8.45
N VAL A 89 -6.79 -11.62 -7.20
CA VAL A 89 -6.14 -12.69 -6.45
C VAL A 89 -7.14 -13.81 -6.12
N LYS A 90 -8.39 -13.45 -5.79
CA LYS A 90 -9.48 -14.42 -5.56
C LYS A 90 -9.89 -15.14 -6.83
N GLU A 91 -9.98 -14.44 -7.96
CA GLU A 91 -10.28 -15.03 -9.27
C GLU A 91 -9.18 -16.00 -9.73
N ALA A 92 -7.92 -15.65 -9.50
CA ALA A 92 -6.76 -16.48 -9.83
C ALA A 92 -6.52 -17.66 -8.87
N GLY A 93 -7.37 -17.84 -7.85
CA GLY A 93 -7.25 -18.92 -6.86
C GLY A 93 -6.03 -18.78 -5.93
N ILE A 94 -5.48 -17.58 -5.80
CA ILE A 94 -4.35 -17.28 -4.92
C ILE A 94 -4.87 -16.94 -3.53
N ASP A 95 -4.22 -17.44 -2.48
CA ASP A 95 -4.62 -17.15 -1.11
C ASP A 95 -4.41 -15.66 -0.78
N PRO A 96 -5.47 -14.92 -0.36
CA PRO A 96 -5.38 -13.50 -0.05
C PRO A 96 -4.48 -13.19 1.15
N ILE A 97 -4.29 -14.12 2.09
CA ILE A 97 -3.34 -13.98 3.21
C ILE A 97 -1.91 -14.04 2.67
N TYR A 98 -1.61 -14.98 1.78
CA TYR A 98 -0.29 -15.08 1.16
C TYR A 98 0.06 -13.82 0.37
N PHE A 99 -0.91 -13.30 -0.40
CA PHE A 99 -0.78 -12.02 -1.11
C PHE A 99 -0.52 -10.85 -0.15
N GLY A 100 -1.32 -10.72 0.92
CA GLY A 100 -1.16 -9.64 1.90
C GLY A 100 0.19 -9.66 2.61
N VAL A 101 0.68 -10.83 3.01
CA VAL A 101 2.00 -10.99 3.62
C VAL A 101 3.10 -10.61 2.61
N MET A 102 3.01 -11.08 1.37
CA MET A 102 3.99 -10.75 0.33
C MET A 102 4.00 -9.25 -0.03
N PHE A 103 2.82 -8.61 -0.01
CA PHE A 103 2.66 -7.18 -0.21
C PHE A 103 3.37 -6.38 0.88
N ILE A 104 3.14 -6.73 2.15
CA ILE A 104 3.79 -6.09 3.30
C ILE A 104 5.30 -6.33 3.25
N ILE A 105 5.76 -7.53 2.92
CA ILE A 105 7.19 -7.83 2.77
C ILE A 105 7.83 -6.98 1.68
N ASN A 106 7.21 -6.89 0.49
CA ASN A 106 7.69 -6.04 -0.61
C ASN A 106 7.82 -4.57 -0.18
N CYS A 107 6.80 -4.06 0.51
CA CYS A 107 6.82 -2.68 0.98
C CYS A 107 7.80 -2.47 2.16
N SER A 108 7.98 -3.47 3.03
CA SER A 108 8.93 -3.43 4.15
C SER A 108 10.39 -3.42 3.70
N ASN A 109 10.71 -4.01 2.54
CA ASN A 109 12.04 -3.98 1.95
C ASN A 109 12.52 -2.52 1.71
N ARG A 110 11.59 -1.57 1.55
CA ARG A 110 11.85 -0.12 1.46
C ARG A 110 12.32 0.50 2.77
N LEU A 111 11.74 0.11 3.91
CA LEU A 111 12.04 0.70 5.23
C LEU A 111 13.49 0.41 5.66
N ASN A 112 14.02 -0.77 5.33
CA ASN A 112 15.39 -1.12 5.66
C ASN A 112 16.44 -0.44 4.77
N TYR A 113 16.13 -0.14 3.50
CA TYR A 113 17.09 0.48 2.59
C TYR A 113 17.27 1.99 2.84
N THR A 114 16.27 2.64 3.43
CA THR A 114 16.31 4.08 3.78
C THR A 114 16.88 4.33 5.18
N ALA A 115 16.99 3.29 6.02
CA ALA A 115 17.58 3.35 7.36
C ALA A 115 19.11 3.09 7.38
N TYR A 116 19.70 2.68 6.26
CA TYR A 116 21.14 2.39 6.13
C TYR A 116 21.91 3.45 5.30
N ARG A 117 21.28 4.57 4.95
CA ARG A 117 21.92 5.80 4.46
C ARG A 117 21.50 6.98 5.33
#